data_AF-A0A952UET6-F1
#
_entry.id   AF-A0A952UET6-F1
#
_cell.length_a   1.000
_cell.length_b   1.000
_cell.length_c   1.000
_cell.angle_alpha   90.00
_cell.angle_beta   90.00
_cell.angle_gamma   90.00
#
_symmetry.space_group_name_H-M   'P 1'
#
loop_
_entity.id
_entity.type
_entity.pdbx_description
1 polymer ?
#
loop_
_entity_poly.entity_id
_entity_poly.type
_entity_poly.pdbx_seq_one_letter_code
_entity_poly.pdbx_strand_id
1 'polypeptide(L)'
;MVNFFASDLPLPETDLAFVQLEPHENQRWSTWPSIIPSQRGPEPRPSWVVTSAGAFDTELGVVKTGKEADVFLVERAEPGHPGAVMAAKRYRSSDQRDFQRSSQYEEGRRTRRSRDSRAIANKSSYGRAIAADHWSFAEFEALCTLFELGAPVPYPVQVNGTELLMEFIGEGRTAAPRLTQVHDNLPDLLDQVIDLMHVLARAGFAHGDLSPYNLLVHEGRVVVIDLPQIVDVVSNPNGMDLLHRDCTNVATWFTRQRVECDAEELFADLLGEVY
;
A
#
# COMPACT_ATOMS: atom_id res chain seq x y z
N MET A 1 -57.01 -14.61 -51.73
CA MET A 1 -56.65 -13.40 -50.96
C MET A 1 -56.98 -13.70 -49.51
N VAL A 2 -56.00 -14.17 -48.75
CA VAL A 2 -56.17 -14.50 -47.32
C VAL A 2 -55.14 -13.66 -46.58
N ASN A 3 -55.61 -12.64 -45.85
CA ASN A 3 -54.78 -11.72 -45.10
C ASN A 3 -54.12 -12.45 -43.94
N PHE A 4 -52.79 -12.45 -43.92
CA PHE A 4 -52.00 -12.76 -42.73
C PHE A 4 -52.13 -11.57 -41.76
N PHE A 5 -53.00 -11.69 -40.77
CA PHE A 5 -53.00 -10.77 -39.63
C PHE A 5 -51.81 -11.10 -38.74
N ALA A 6 -50.95 -10.09 -38.53
CA ALA A 6 -49.93 -10.09 -37.50
C ALA A 6 -50.58 -10.37 -36.15
N SER A 7 -50.15 -11.44 -35.48
CA SER A 7 -50.48 -11.66 -34.08
C SER A 7 -49.69 -10.65 -33.25
N ASP A 8 -50.40 -9.68 -32.66
CA ASP A 8 -49.90 -8.82 -31.59
C ASP A 8 -49.51 -9.70 -30.39
N LEU A 9 -48.24 -10.11 -30.36
CA LEU A 9 -47.64 -10.62 -29.13
C LEU A 9 -47.36 -9.40 -28.24
N PRO A 10 -47.97 -9.28 -27.05
CA PRO A 10 -47.65 -8.20 -26.14
C PRO A 10 -46.16 -8.33 -25.77
N LEU A 11 -45.39 -7.29 -26.07
CA LEU A 11 -44.05 -7.15 -25.52
C LEU A 11 -44.19 -7.16 -23.99
N PRO A 12 -43.42 -7.95 -23.24
CA PRO A 12 -43.45 -7.86 -21.79
C PRO A 12 -43.08 -6.42 -21.43
N GLU A 13 -44.00 -5.70 -20.78
CA GLU A 13 -43.72 -4.46 -20.08
C GLU A 13 -42.71 -4.79 -18.98
N THR A 14 -41.44 -4.85 -19.39
CA THR A 14 -40.33 -4.89 -18.46
C THR A 14 -40.22 -3.45 -18.03
N ASP A 15 -40.87 -3.13 -16.91
CA ASP A 15 -40.66 -1.87 -16.21
C ASP A 15 -39.18 -1.87 -15.82
N LEU A 16 -38.33 -1.34 -16.71
CA LEU A 16 -36.94 -1.01 -16.44
C LEU A 16 -36.99 0.17 -15.49
N ALA A 17 -37.35 -0.11 -14.24
CA ALA A 17 -37.17 0.81 -13.15
C ALA A 17 -35.66 1.01 -13.02
N PHE A 18 -35.17 2.11 -13.59
CA PHE A 18 -33.83 2.60 -13.32
C PHE A 18 -33.81 2.94 -11.84
N VAL A 19 -33.39 1.98 -11.01
CA VAL A 19 -33.09 2.25 -9.61
C VAL A 19 -31.93 3.25 -9.64
N GLN A 20 -32.24 4.49 -9.34
CA GLN A 20 -31.24 5.55 -9.23
C GLN A 20 -30.44 5.28 -7.95
N LEU A 21 -29.42 4.44 -8.08
CA LEU A 21 -28.48 4.11 -7.02
C LEU A 21 -27.51 5.27 -6.89
N GLU A 22 -27.83 6.20 -6.00
CA GLU A 22 -26.93 7.29 -5.61
C GLU A 22 -26.15 6.89 -4.35
N PRO A 23 -24.86 7.26 -4.23
CA PRO A 23 -24.09 7.02 -3.02
C PRO A 23 -24.74 7.67 -1.78
N HIS A 24 -24.68 6.98 -0.64
CA HIS A 24 -24.99 7.56 0.66
C HIS A 24 -23.92 8.55 1.14
N GLU A 25 -24.16 9.24 2.27
CA GLU A 25 -23.28 10.32 2.79
C GLU A 25 -21.81 9.90 2.97
N ASN A 26 -21.55 8.65 3.37
CA ASN A 26 -20.21 8.10 3.56
C ASN A 26 -19.72 7.26 2.37
N GLN A 27 -20.37 7.36 1.21
CA GLN A 27 -20.05 6.60 0.02
C GLN A 27 -19.63 7.51 -1.13
N ARG A 28 -18.82 6.95 -2.02
CA ARG A 28 -18.53 7.50 -3.34
C ARG A 28 -18.55 6.39 -4.37
N TRP A 29 -18.75 6.74 -5.63
CA TRP A 29 -18.47 5.80 -6.73
C TRP A 29 -17.03 5.32 -6.65
N SER A 30 -16.81 4.03 -6.90
CA SER A 30 -15.47 3.47 -6.99
C SER A 30 -14.66 4.24 -8.03
N THR A 31 -13.45 4.62 -7.65
CA THR A 31 -12.53 5.32 -8.57
C THR A 31 -11.85 4.37 -9.56
N TRP A 32 -12.03 3.04 -9.40
CA TRP A 32 -11.39 2.01 -10.23
C TRP A 32 -11.56 2.19 -11.74
N PRO A 33 -12.76 2.51 -12.27
CA PRO A 33 -12.92 2.67 -13.72
C PRO A 33 -12.21 3.91 -14.27
N SER A 34 -12.01 4.92 -13.41
CA SER A 34 -11.48 6.23 -13.79
C SER A 34 -9.95 6.31 -13.80
N ILE A 35 -9.28 5.39 -13.11
CA ILE A 35 -7.81 5.33 -13.06
C ILE A 35 -7.24 4.60 -14.27
N ILE A 36 -6.06 5.04 -14.72
CA ILE A 36 -5.35 4.42 -15.85
C ILE A 36 -4.71 3.07 -15.44
N PRO A 37 -4.40 2.18 -16.39
CA PRO A 37 -3.85 0.85 -16.06
C PRO A 37 -2.59 0.87 -15.19
N SER A 38 -1.69 1.83 -15.37
CA SER A 38 -0.45 1.94 -14.57
C SER A 38 -0.67 2.39 -13.13
N GLN A 39 -1.90 2.74 -12.76
CA GLN A 39 -2.31 3.12 -11.41
C GLN A 39 -3.09 2.00 -10.72
N ARG A 40 -3.21 0.83 -11.36
CA ARG A 40 -3.88 -0.36 -10.83
C ARG A 40 -2.82 -1.38 -10.41
N GLY A 41 -3.11 -2.11 -9.35
CA GLY A 41 -2.25 -3.18 -8.88
C GLY A 41 -1.89 -4.21 -9.95
N PRO A 42 -0.78 -4.93 -9.74
CA PRO A 42 -0.26 -5.90 -10.69
C PRO A 42 -1.21 -7.08 -10.90
N GLU A 43 -1.06 -7.77 -12.03
CA GLU A 43 -1.81 -8.98 -12.37
C GLU A 43 -0.99 -10.25 -12.07
N PRO A 44 -1.63 -11.39 -11.71
CA PRO A 44 -3.06 -11.56 -11.51
C PRO A 44 -3.54 -10.87 -10.23
N ARG A 45 -4.73 -10.25 -10.28
CA ARG A 45 -5.32 -9.58 -9.12
C ARG A 45 -5.89 -10.61 -8.16
N PRO A 46 -5.79 -10.38 -6.83
CA PRO A 46 -6.53 -11.18 -5.87
C PRO A 46 -8.02 -11.17 -6.18
N SER A 47 -8.70 -12.30 -5.98
CA SER A 47 -10.12 -12.47 -6.31
C SER A 47 -11.05 -11.56 -5.50
N TRP A 48 -10.59 -11.05 -4.36
CA TRP A 48 -11.32 -10.10 -3.53
C TRP A 48 -11.32 -8.68 -4.12
N VAL A 49 -10.46 -8.36 -5.09
CA VAL A 49 -10.41 -7.00 -5.66
C VAL A 49 -11.63 -6.74 -6.54
N VAL A 50 -12.55 -5.91 -6.05
CA VAL A 50 -13.74 -5.50 -6.81
C VAL A 50 -13.36 -4.45 -7.86
N THR A 51 -13.57 -4.79 -9.14
CA THR A 51 -13.24 -3.94 -10.29
C THR A 51 -14.45 -3.40 -11.04
N SER A 52 -15.67 -3.67 -10.56
CA SER A 52 -16.91 -3.24 -11.21
C SER A 52 -17.04 -1.71 -11.23
N ALA A 53 -17.55 -1.17 -12.33
CA ALA A 53 -17.85 0.25 -12.44
C ALA A 53 -19.08 0.67 -11.62
N GLY A 54 -19.94 -0.29 -11.25
CA GLY A 54 -21.10 -0.05 -10.40
C GLY A 54 -20.80 -0.15 -8.90
N ALA A 55 -19.53 -0.32 -8.51
CA ALA A 55 -19.16 -0.45 -7.10
C ALA A 55 -19.11 0.91 -6.38
N PHE A 56 -19.42 0.89 -5.09
CA PHE A 56 -19.24 2.01 -4.17
C PHE A 56 -18.05 1.77 -3.26
N ASP A 57 -17.26 2.82 -3.01
CA ASP A 57 -16.31 2.88 -1.90
C ASP A 57 -17.05 3.50 -0.70
N THR A 58 -17.14 2.76 0.41
CA THR A 58 -17.80 3.17 1.66
C THR A 58 -16.76 3.42 2.74
N GLU A 59 -16.72 4.64 3.31
CA GLU A 59 -15.86 4.95 4.45
C GLU A 59 -16.36 4.24 5.71
N LEU A 60 -15.52 3.40 6.30
CA LEU A 60 -15.83 2.65 7.52
C LEU A 60 -15.21 3.27 8.78
N GLY A 61 -14.26 4.19 8.64
CA GLY A 61 -13.65 4.94 9.74
C GLY A 61 -12.13 5.07 9.63
N VAL A 62 -11.54 5.73 10.62
CA VAL A 62 -10.09 5.93 10.71
C VAL A 62 -9.43 4.75 11.41
N VAL A 63 -8.37 4.18 10.81
CA VAL A 63 -7.52 3.15 11.41
C VAL A 63 -6.38 3.78 12.19
N LYS A 64 -5.69 4.76 11.58
CA LYS A 64 -4.53 5.43 12.17
C LYS A 64 -4.44 6.85 11.64
N THR A 65 -4.19 7.81 12.53
CA THR A 65 -3.80 9.17 12.12
C THR A 65 -2.28 9.31 12.20
N GLY A 66 -1.73 10.08 11.28
CA GLY A 66 -0.28 10.29 11.19
C GLY A 66 0.08 11.72 10.81
N LYS A 67 1.36 12.06 11.02
CA LYS A 67 1.92 13.36 10.64
C LYS A 67 1.90 13.57 9.13
N GLU A 68 2.11 12.51 8.37
CA GLU A 68 2.29 12.58 6.91
C GLU A 68 1.12 12.01 6.13
N ALA A 69 0.42 11.04 6.71
CA ALA A 69 -0.75 10.40 6.11
C ALA A 69 -1.69 9.89 7.20
N ASP A 70 -2.97 9.81 6.87
CA ASP A 70 -3.96 9.08 7.63
C ASP A 70 -4.32 7.79 6.90
N VAL A 71 -4.62 6.74 7.66
CA VAL A 71 -5.10 5.46 7.14
C VAL A 71 -6.56 5.29 7.54
N PHE A 72 -7.42 5.13 6.53
CA PHE A 72 -8.84 4.87 6.67
C PHE A 72 -9.15 3.44 6.27
N LEU A 73 -10.26 2.92 6.78
CA LEU A 73 -10.84 1.67 6.34
C LEU A 73 -11.93 1.99 5.32
N VAL A 74 -11.83 1.38 4.13
CA VAL A 74 -12.79 1.57 3.04
C VAL A 74 -13.29 0.19 2.60
N GLU A 75 -14.59 0.05 2.44
CA GLU A 75 -15.19 -1.13 1.82
C GLU A 75 -15.61 -0.83 0.40
N ARG A 76 -15.14 -1.62 -0.57
CA ARG A 76 -15.62 -1.56 -1.94
C ARG A 76 -16.57 -2.70 -2.23
N ALA A 77 -17.81 -2.39 -2.59
CA ALA A 77 -18.84 -3.39 -2.88
C ALA A 77 -19.70 -2.96 -4.06
N GLU A 78 -20.16 -3.93 -4.85
CA GLU A 78 -21.30 -3.72 -5.74
C GLU A 78 -22.61 -3.85 -4.93
N PRO A 79 -23.66 -3.06 -5.24
CA PRO A 79 -24.93 -3.15 -4.52
C PRO A 79 -25.48 -4.58 -4.46
N GLY A 80 -25.72 -5.07 -3.24
CA GLY A 80 -26.24 -6.43 -3.02
C GLY A 80 -25.19 -7.54 -3.01
N HIS A 81 -23.91 -7.22 -3.17
CA HIS A 81 -22.80 -8.18 -3.14
C HIS A 81 -21.88 -7.96 -1.94
N PRO A 82 -21.17 -9.01 -1.45
CA PRO A 82 -20.13 -8.84 -0.44
C PRO A 82 -19.05 -7.85 -0.88
N GLY A 83 -18.62 -6.99 0.04
CA GLY A 83 -17.57 -6.02 -0.20
C GLY A 83 -16.17 -6.52 0.12
N ALA A 84 -15.18 -5.79 -0.37
CA ALA A 84 -13.78 -5.94 -0.02
C ALA A 84 -13.33 -4.80 0.87
N VAL A 85 -12.86 -5.15 2.08
CA VAL A 85 -12.31 -4.17 3.02
C VAL A 85 -10.84 -3.90 2.67
N MET A 86 -10.49 -2.63 2.58
CA MET A 86 -9.19 -2.14 2.14
C MET A 86 -8.69 -1.02 3.07
N ALA A 87 -7.38 -0.83 3.10
CA ALA A 87 -6.75 0.31 3.73
C ALA A 87 -6.58 1.45 2.71
N ALA A 88 -7.08 2.63 3.03
CA ALA A 88 -6.89 3.85 2.25
C ALA A 88 -5.88 4.76 2.95
N LYS A 89 -4.64 4.80 2.46
CA LYS A 89 -3.62 5.72 2.95
C LYS A 89 -3.71 7.03 2.18
N ARG A 90 -4.10 8.10 2.87
CA ARG A 90 -4.28 9.45 2.31
C ARG A 90 -3.17 10.35 2.81
N TYR A 91 -2.32 10.80 1.89
CA TYR A 91 -1.22 11.69 2.22
C TYR A 91 -1.68 13.13 2.41
N ARG A 92 -1.16 13.77 3.45
CA ARG A 92 -1.40 15.18 3.74
C ARG A 92 -0.58 16.07 2.80
N SER A 93 -1.17 17.18 2.36
CA SER A 93 -0.43 18.24 1.66
C SER A 93 0.57 18.91 2.62
N SER A 94 1.68 19.45 2.10
CA SER A 94 2.77 19.97 2.94
C SER A 94 2.40 21.13 3.86
N ASP A 95 1.29 21.83 3.62
CA ASP A 95 0.75 22.85 4.55
C ASP A 95 0.44 22.25 5.94
N GLN A 96 0.24 20.93 6.04
CA GLN A 96 0.05 20.20 7.29
C GLN A 96 1.34 19.53 7.82
N ARG A 97 2.41 19.47 7.02
CA ARG A 97 3.72 18.90 7.38
C ARG A 97 4.66 19.93 8.03
N ASP A 98 4.44 21.22 7.80
CA ASP A 98 5.34 22.30 8.20
C ASP A 98 5.43 22.59 9.72
N PHE A 99 4.77 21.79 10.59
CA PHE A 99 4.85 22.02 12.03
C PHE A 99 6.09 21.41 12.71
N GLN A 100 6.86 20.50 12.10
CA GLN A 100 8.14 20.09 12.69
C GLN A 100 9.09 19.42 11.69
N ARG A 101 10.24 20.09 11.50
CA ARG A 101 11.42 19.76 10.69
C ARG A 101 11.77 18.26 10.59
N SER A 102 12.10 17.83 9.37
CA SER A 102 13.10 16.79 9.08
C SER A 102 13.74 17.07 7.71
N SER A 103 15.04 17.39 7.73
CA SER A 103 15.85 17.76 6.56
C SER A 103 16.84 16.66 6.20
N GLN A 104 16.38 15.42 5.98
CA GLN A 104 17.31 14.29 5.79
C GLN A 104 16.87 13.18 4.81
N TYR A 105 15.81 13.33 4.01
CA TYR A 105 15.37 12.24 3.10
C TYR A 105 15.19 12.64 1.62
N GLU A 106 15.75 13.77 1.18
CA GLU A 106 15.60 14.22 -0.23
C GLU A 106 16.81 13.99 -1.14
N GLU A 107 17.95 13.50 -0.64
CA GLU A 107 19.14 13.24 -1.45
C GLU A 107 19.22 11.77 -1.89
N GLY A 108 18.68 11.48 -3.08
CA GLY A 108 18.91 10.18 -3.75
C GLY A 108 17.93 9.86 -4.88
N ARG A 109 16.72 10.43 -4.87
CA ARG A 109 15.70 10.12 -5.89
C ARG A 109 15.87 11.01 -7.12
N ARG A 110 16.50 10.48 -8.17
CA ARG A 110 16.51 11.12 -9.51
C ARG A 110 15.09 11.16 -10.08
N THR A 111 14.44 12.32 -9.99
CA THR A 111 13.13 12.59 -10.60
C THR A 111 13.22 12.62 -12.13
N ARG A 112 12.27 11.95 -12.81
CA ARG A 112 12.27 11.76 -14.27
C ARG A 112 11.60 12.87 -15.09
N ARG A 113 11.35 14.07 -14.55
CA ARG A 113 10.84 15.23 -15.31
C ARG A 113 11.38 16.56 -14.77
N SER A 114 12.20 17.25 -15.56
CA SER A 114 12.93 18.47 -15.18
C SER A 114 12.06 19.72 -14.95
N ARG A 115 10.76 19.67 -15.29
CA ARG A 115 9.83 20.79 -15.09
C ARG A 115 9.18 20.77 -13.70
N ASP A 116 8.91 19.58 -13.16
CA ASP A 116 8.21 19.40 -11.87
C ASP A 116 9.14 19.64 -10.68
N SER A 117 10.43 19.31 -10.84
CA SER A 117 11.49 19.55 -9.84
C SER A 117 11.59 21.02 -9.41
N ARG A 118 11.41 21.98 -10.35
CA ARG A 118 11.43 23.42 -10.03
C ARG A 118 10.19 23.89 -9.26
N ALA A 119 9.03 23.26 -9.50
CA ALA A 119 7.80 23.61 -8.79
C ALA A 119 7.82 23.07 -7.34
N ILE A 120 8.35 21.87 -7.14
CA ILE A 120 8.61 21.28 -5.82
C ILE A 120 9.61 22.15 -5.04
N ALA A 121 10.72 22.55 -5.68
CA ALA A 121 11.75 23.42 -5.07
C ALA A 121 11.20 24.78 -4.63
N ASN A 122 10.21 25.34 -5.35
CA ASN A 122 9.62 26.64 -5.05
C ASN A 122 8.46 26.58 -4.02
N LYS A 123 8.13 25.40 -3.47
CA LYS A 123 7.11 25.19 -2.41
C LYS A 123 5.76 25.88 -2.65
N SER A 124 5.36 26.15 -3.90
CA SER A 124 4.06 26.76 -4.21
C SER A 124 2.92 25.79 -3.87
N SER A 125 1.69 26.27 -3.66
CA SER A 125 0.52 25.40 -3.41
C SER A 125 0.37 24.28 -4.46
N TYR A 126 0.68 24.58 -5.71
CA TYR A 126 0.77 23.60 -6.81
C TYR A 126 1.94 22.61 -6.64
N GLY A 127 3.15 23.08 -6.30
CA GLY A 127 4.29 22.21 -6.01
C GLY A 127 4.07 21.31 -4.79
N ARG A 128 3.27 21.75 -3.82
CA ARG A 128 2.89 20.98 -2.62
C ARG A 128 1.92 19.83 -2.93
N ALA A 129 0.95 20.06 -3.82
CA ALA A 129 0.07 19.01 -4.33
C ALA A 129 0.86 17.95 -5.11
N ILE A 130 1.75 18.38 -6.02
CA ILE A 130 2.65 17.50 -6.77
C ILE A 130 3.53 16.66 -5.83
N ALA A 131 4.04 17.26 -4.75
CA ALA A 131 4.86 16.53 -3.78
C ALA A 131 4.05 15.44 -3.06
N ALA A 132 2.82 15.72 -2.62
CA ALA A 132 1.97 14.73 -1.96
C ALA A 132 1.57 13.59 -2.92
N ASP A 133 1.22 13.92 -4.16
CA ASP A 133 0.98 12.91 -5.20
C ASP A 133 2.22 12.03 -5.34
N HIS A 134 3.41 12.62 -5.50
CA HIS A 134 4.66 11.88 -5.66
C HIS A 134 4.92 10.84 -4.54
N TRP A 135 4.54 11.12 -3.29
CA TRP A 135 4.69 10.14 -2.20
C TRP A 135 3.80 8.92 -2.36
N SER A 136 2.52 9.12 -2.69
CA SER A 136 1.57 8.01 -2.88
C SER A 136 1.93 7.14 -4.07
N PHE A 137 2.38 7.74 -5.19
CA PHE A 137 2.84 7.00 -6.35
C PHE A 137 4.13 6.23 -6.07
N ALA A 138 5.09 6.83 -5.34
CA ALA A 138 6.32 6.15 -4.98
C ALA A 138 6.06 4.94 -4.06
N GLU A 139 5.19 5.06 -3.06
CA GLU A 139 4.83 3.90 -2.22
C GLU A 139 4.05 2.86 -3.02
N PHE A 140 3.16 3.27 -3.92
CA PHE A 140 2.46 2.36 -4.82
C PHE A 140 3.41 1.56 -5.72
N GLU A 141 4.38 2.23 -6.37
CA GLU A 141 5.40 1.58 -7.21
C GLU A 141 6.27 0.60 -6.42
N ALA A 142 6.65 0.99 -5.20
CA ALA A 142 7.40 0.14 -4.29
C ALA A 142 6.60 -1.10 -3.89
N LEU A 143 5.33 -0.94 -3.49
CA LEU A 143 4.44 -2.06 -3.18
C LEU A 143 4.23 -2.98 -4.39
N CYS A 144 4.06 -2.44 -5.59
CA CYS A 144 3.90 -3.26 -6.80
C CYS A 144 5.14 -4.12 -7.02
N THR A 145 6.32 -3.48 -6.98
CA THR A 145 7.61 -4.16 -7.17
C THR A 145 7.80 -5.27 -6.15
N LEU A 146 7.59 -4.97 -4.86
CA LEU A 146 7.76 -5.95 -3.80
C LEU A 146 6.73 -7.09 -3.86
N PHE A 147 5.48 -6.77 -4.19
CA PHE A 147 4.45 -7.79 -4.38
C PHE A 147 4.80 -8.75 -5.53
N GLU A 148 5.26 -8.22 -6.67
CA GLU A 148 5.67 -9.03 -7.83
C GLU A 148 6.90 -9.90 -7.53
N LEU A 149 7.79 -9.44 -6.64
CA LEU A 149 8.93 -10.22 -6.11
C LEU A 149 8.52 -11.27 -5.07
N GLY A 150 7.24 -11.32 -4.68
CA GLY A 150 6.74 -12.25 -3.67
C GLY A 150 7.05 -11.85 -2.23
N ALA A 151 7.45 -10.59 -1.98
CA ALA A 151 7.61 -10.09 -0.62
C ALA A 151 6.25 -10.05 0.09
N PRO A 152 6.20 -10.31 1.41
CA PRO A 152 4.97 -10.23 2.18
C PRO A 152 4.58 -8.77 2.45
N VAL A 153 3.96 -8.13 1.45
CA VAL A 153 3.45 -6.75 1.50
C VAL A 153 1.94 -6.75 1.24
N PRO A 154 1.20 -5.72 1.70
CA PRO A 154 -0.19 -5.55 1.30
C PRO A 154 -0.32 -5.42 -0.22
N TYR A 155 -1.25 -6.14 -0.84
CA TYR A 155 -1.49 -5.96 -2.28
C TYR A 155 -1.88 -4.51 -2.59
N PRO A 156 -1.16 -3.80 -3.49
CA PRO A 156 -1.46 -2.42 -3.85
C PRO A 156 -2.63 -2.39 -4.84
N VAL A 157 -3.85 -2.13 -4.37
CA VAL A 157 -5.05 -2.14 -5.23
C VAL A 157 -4.97 -1.04 -6.28
N GLN A 158 -4.75 0.20 -5.87
CA GLN A 158 -4.63 1.33 -6.78
C GLN A 158 -4.05 2.58 -6.12
N VAL A 159 -3.58 3.53 -6.94
CA VAL A 159 -3.22 4.88 -6.52
C VAL A 159 -4.00 5.94 -7.31
N ASN A 160 -4.53 6.95 -6.64
CA ASN A 160 -5.23 8.07 -7.28
C ASN A 160 -4.96 9.39 -6.53
N GLY A 161 -4.26 10.32 -7.18
CA GLY A 161 -3.86 11.59 -6.54
C GLY A 161 -2.97 11.31 -5.33
N THR A 162 -3.43 11.68 -4.13
CA THR A 162 -2.73 11.46 -2.85
C THR A 162 -3.23 10.24 -2.07
N GLU A 163 -4.11 9.41 -2.65
CA GLU A 163 -4.70 8.24 -2.01
C GLU A 163 -4.13 6.95 -2.61
N LEU A 164 -3.62 6.08 -1.73
CA LEU A 164 -3.23 4.71 -2.02
C LEU A 164 -4.25 3.77 -1.37
N LEU A 165 -4.94 2.97 -2.18
CA LEU A 165 -5.75 1.84 -1.72
C LEU A 165 -4.90 0.57 -1.78
N MET A 166 -4.87 -0.17 -0.68
CA MET A 166 -4.14 -1.42 -0.56
C MET A 166 -4.92 -2.42 0.30
N GLU A 167 -4.49 -3.68 0.25
CA GLU A 167 -5.01 -4.74 1.12
C GLU A 167 -5.04 -4.31 2.58
N PHE A 168 -6.16 -4.55 3.25
CA PHE A 168 -6.25 -4.41 4.69
C PHE A 168 -5.77 -5.70 5.37
N ILE A 169 -4.71 -5.60 6.15
CA ILE A 169 -4.16 -6.73 6.89
C ILE A 169 -4.84 -6.79 8.26
N GLY A 170 -5.81 -7.69 8.41
CA GLY A 170 -6.58 -7.86 9.63
C GLY A 170 -7.89 -8.62 9.41
N GLU A 171 -8.71 -8.68 10.46
CA GLU A 171 -9.99 -9.41 10.45
C GLU A 171 -11.16 -8.43 10.64
N GLY A 172 -12.11 -8.47 9.69
CA GLY A 172 -13.24 -7.56 9.66
C GLY A 172 -12.81 -6.10 9.58
N ARG A 173 -12.88 -5.39 10.72
CA ARG A 173 -12.46 -3.98 10.84
C ARG A 173 -11.28 -3.77 11.78
N THR A 174 -10.72 -4.86 12.31
CA THR A 174 -9.63 -4.82 13.29
C THR A 174 -8.32 -5.13 12.58
N ALA A 175 -7.37 -4.21 12.65
CA ALA A 175 -6.05 -4.41 12.05
C ALA A 175 -5.29 -5.54 12.76
N ALA A 176 -4.49 -6.29 12.01
CA ALA A 176 -3.59 -7.29 12.58
C ALA A 176 -2.64 -6.66 13.63
N PRO A 177 -2.26 -7.40 14.68
CA PRO A 177 -1.30 -6.92 15.66
C PRO A 177 0.05 -6.62 15.00
N ARG A 178 0.75 -5.62 15.53
CA ARG A 178 2.17 -5.42 15.20
C ARG A 178 3.00 -6.53 15.83
N LEU A 179 4.16 -6.85 15.26
CA LEU A 179 5.07 -7.86 15.80
C LEU A 179 5.43 -7.59 17.28
N THR A 180 5.49 -6.32 17.69
CA THR A 180 5.70 -5.91 19.09
C THR A 180 4.60 -6.36 20.07
N GLN A 181 3.44 -6.74 19.56
CA GLN A 181 2.27 -7.18 20.34
C GLN A 181 2.08 -8.71 20.30
N VAL A 182 2.97 -9.43 19.63
CA VAL A 182 2.95 -10.89 19.49
C VAL A 182 4.05 -11.49 20.37
N HIS A 183 3.77 -12.63 20.99
CA HIS A 183 4.66 -13.27 21.97
C HIS A 183 4.90 -14.76 21.70
N ASP A 184 4.13 -15.36 20.80
CA ASP A 184 4.19 -16.74 20.37
C ASP A 184 4.88 -16.88 19.01
N ASN A 185 5.44 -18.07 18.75
CA ASN A 185 6.09 -18.45 17.48
C ASN A 185 7.17 -17.45 16.98
N LEU A 186 7.84 -16.74 17.89
CA LEU A 186 8.85 -15.76 17.53
C LEU A 186 10.02 -16.30 16.69
N PRO A 187 10.52 -17.55 16.89
CA PRO A 187 11.51 -18.13 15.97
C PRO A 187 11.00 -18.21 14.53
N ASP A 188 9.80 -18.77 14.31
CA ASP A 188 9.20 -18.87 12.97
C ASP A 188 8.92 -17.49 12.35
N LEU A 189 8.59 -16.49 13.18
CA LEU A 189 8.41 -15.11 12.71
C LEU A 189 9.75 -14.44 12.38
N LEU A 190 10.84 -14.77 13.09
CA LEU A 190 12.19 -14.30 12.73
C LEU A 190 12.59 -14.84 11.37
N ASP A 191 12.40 -16.14 11.11
CA ASP A 191 12.72 -16.76 9.83
C ASP A 191 11.98 -16.05 8.68
N GLN A 192 10.69 -15.75 8.85
CA GLN A 192 9.91 -14.98 7.87
C GLN A 192 10.43 -13.54 7.66
N VAL A 193 10.92 -12.89 8.72
CA VAL A 193 11.51 -11.54 8.61
C VAL A 193 12.85 -11.60 7.87
N ILE A 194 13.68 -12.61 8.15
CA ILE A 194 14.96 -12.82 7.44
C ILE A 194 14.69 -13.11 5.95
N ASP A 195 13.72 -13.97 5.64
CA ASP A 195 13.30 -14.24 4.25
C ASP A 195 12.84 -12.97 3.52
N LEU A 196 12.03 -12.14 4.18
CA LEU A 196 11.66 -10.82 3.66
C LEU A 196 12.90 -9.95 3.38
N MET A 197 13.87 -9.91 4.30
CA MET A 197 15.10 -9.14 4.13
C MET A 197 15.95 -9.65 2.96
N HIS A 198 16.00 -10.97 2.74
CA HIS A 198 16.64 -11.54 1.54
C HIS A 198 15.92 -11.12 0.25
N VAL A 199 14.59 -11.09 0.23
CA VAL A 199 13.83 -10.61 -0.95
C VAL A 199 14.18 -9.16 -1.26
N LEU A 200 14.27 -8.30 -0.24
CA LEU A 200 14.69 -6.91 -0.40
C LEU A 200 16.13 -6.81 -0.93
N ALA A 201 17.08 -7.51 -0.29
CA ALA A 201 18.49 -7.47 -0.66
C ALA A 201 18.74 -7.95 -2.09
N ARG A 202 18.12 -9.07 -2.51
CA ARG A 202 18.19 -9.58 -3.90
C ARG A 202 17.63 -8.60 -4.94
N ALA A 203 16.68 -7.76 -4.52
CA ALA A 203 16.13 -6.69 -5.35
C ALA A 203 16.98 -5.40 -5.31
N GLY A 204 18.11 -5.41 -4.60
CA GLY A 204 18.99 -4.26 -4.42
C GLY A 204 18.42 -3.21 -3.45
N PHE A 205 17.48 -3.61 -2.58
CA PHE A 205 16.77 -2.71 -1.69
C PHE A 205 17.09 -2.94 -0.21
N ALA A 206 17.13 -1.85 0.54
CA ALA A 206 16.95 -1.86 1.99
C ALA A 206 15.64 -1.14 2.32
N HIS A 207 15.00 -1.51 3.42
CA HIS A 207 13.82 -0.80 3.89
C HIS A 207 14.20 0.58 4.45
N GLY A 208 15.36 0.68 5.11
CA GLY A 208 15.93 1.91 5.67
C GLY A 208 15.35 2.37 7.01
N ASP A 209 14.29 1.72 7.47
CA ASP A 209 13.73 1.88 8.83
C ASP A 209 12.97 0.60 9.24
N LEU A 210 13.45 -0.58 8.83
CA LEU A 210 12.81 -1.84 9.20
C LEU A 210 12.87 -1.98 10.72
N SER A 211 11.71 -2.24 11.32
CA SER A 211 11.59 -2.49 12.74
C SER A 211 10.36 -3.34 13.02
N PRO A 212 10.28 -4.00 14.20
CA PRO A 212 9.09 -4.71 14.65
C PRO A 212 7.82 -3.86 14.69
N TYR A 213 7.95 -2.53 14.72
CA TYR A 213 6.80 -1.65 14.62
C TYR A 213 6.23 -1.62 13.19
N ASN A 214 7.03 -1.86 12.16
CA ASN A 214 6.62 -1.82 10.75
C ASN A 214 6.22 -3.22 10.22
N LEU A 215 6.10 -4.20 11.12
CA LEU A 215 5.71 -5.58 10.81
C LEU A 215 4.37 -5.88 11.47
N LEU A 216 3.41 -6.35 10.68
CA LEU A 216 2.14 -6.91 11.14
C LEU A 216 2.24 -8.45 11.14
N VAL A 217 1.51 -9.10 12.03
CA VAL A 217 1.40 -10.56 12.06
C VAL A 217 -0.07 -10.93 11.89
N HIS A 218 -0.40 -11.54 10.76
CA HIS A 218 -1.76 -11.95 10.42
C HIS A 218 -1.79 -13.44 10.10
N GLU A 219 -2.57 -14.21 10.86
CA GLU A 219 -2.68 -15.67 10.70
C GLU A 219 -1.32 -16.38 10.71
N GLY A 220 -0.40 -15.94 11.58
CA GLY A 220 0.96 -16.48 11.67
C GLY A 220 1.93 -16.03 10.57
N ARG A 221 1.49 -15.14 9.66
CA ARG A 221 2.32 -14.58 8.59
C ARG A 221 2.77 -13.16 8.91
N VAL A 222 4.05 -12.90 8.73
CA VAL A 222 4.62 -11.54 8.77
C VAL A 222 4.19 -10.79 7.52
N VAL A 223 3.78 -9.52 7.66
CA VAL A 223 3.53 -8.59 6.55
C VAL A 223 4.21 -7.26 6.87
N VAL A 224 5.05 -6.77 5.98
CA VAL A 224 5.74 -5.48 6.14
C VAL A 224 4.88 -4.34 5.60
N ILE A 225 4.82 -3.25 6.36
CA ILE A 225 4.06 -2.05 6.05
C ILE A 225 4.94 -0.81 6.15
N ASP A 226 4.44 0.31 5.61
CA ASP A 226 5.12 1.62 5.63
C ASP A 226 6.45 1.59 4.87
N LEU A 227 6.33 1.43 3.54
CA LEU A 227 7.44 1.30 2.61
C LEU A 227 7.91 2.60 1.92
N PRO A 228 7.48 3.84 2.26
CA PRO A 228 7.93 5.03 1.52
C PRO A 228 9.43 5.31 1.72
N GLN A 229 10.14 4.55 2.55
CA GLN A 229 11.56 4.71 2.85
C GLN A 229 12.48 3.69 2.15
N ILE A 230 11.96 2.82 1.27
CA ILE A 230 12.83 1.89 0.54
C ILE A 230 13.92 2.67 -0.22
N VAL A 231 15.15 2.21 -0.03
CA VAL A 231 16.35 2.76 -0.66
C VAL A 231 17.01 1.70 -1.52
N ASP A 232 17.51 2.13 -2.67
CA ASP A 232 18.45 1.34 -3.46
C ASP A 232 19.80 1.32 -2.72
N VAL A 233 20.26 0.11 -2.37
CA VAL A 233 21.47 -0.10 -1.56
C VAL A 233 22.73 0.34 -2.31
N VAL A 234 22.73 0.19 -3.65
CA VAL A 234 23.90 0.43 -4.50
C VAL A 234 23.99 1.90 -4.92
N SER A 235 22.86 2.51 -5.26
CA SER A 235 22.83 3.89 -5.77
C SER A 235 22.70 4.97 -4.69
N ASN A 236 22.26 4.61 -3.48
CA ASN A 236 22.22 5.52 -2.34
C ASN A 236 23.57 5.53 -1.60
N PRO A 237 24.21 6.70 -1.39
CA PRO A 237 25.45 6.80 -0.61
C PRO A 237 25.38 6.18 0.80
N ASN A 238 24.18 6.16 1.39
CA ASN A 238 23.93 5.59 2.71
C ASN A 238 23.25 4.22 2.65
N GLY A 239 23.12 3.61 1.46
CA GLY A 239 22.34 2.38 1.26
C GLY A 239 22.82 1.21 2.11
N MET A 240 24.14 1.05 2.21
CA MET A 240 24.79 0.03 3.05
C MET A 240 24.52 0.23 4.55
N ASP A 241 24.64 1.47 5.03
CA ASP A 241 24.38 1.81 6.44
C ASP A 241 22.91 1.60 6.80
N LEU A 242 22.01 1.85 5.84
CA LEU A 242 20.57 1.63 6.01
C LEU A 242 20.23 0.13 6.06
N LEU A 243 20.86 -0.70 5.23
CA LEU A 243 20.73 -2.15 5.30
C LEU A 243 21.25 -2.71 6.63
N HIS A 244 22.42 -2.25 7.08
CA HIS A 244 22.98 -2.66 8.39
C HIS A 244 22.08 -2.25 9.55
N ARG A 245 21.51 -1.04 9.49
CA ARG A 245 20.54 -0.56 10.49
C ARG A 245 19.28 -1.43 10.54
N ASP A 246 18.76 -1.86 9.39
CA ASP A 246 17.63 -2.77 9.32
C ASP A 246 17.95 -4.10 10.04
N CYS A 247 19.12 -4.69 9.76
CA CYS A 247 19.61 -5.92 10.42
C CYS A 247 19.71 -5.73 11.93
N THR A 248 20.34 -4.63 12.36
CA THR A 248 20.54 -4.29 13.77
C THR A 248 19.22 -4.14 14.51
N ASN A 249 18.24 -3.46 13.92
CA ASN A 249 16.93 -3.23 14.53
C ASN A 249 16.18 -4.55 14.75
N VAL A 250 16.16 -5.43 13.75
CA VAL A 250 15.51 -6.74 13.80
C VAL A 250 16.20 -7.62 14.84
N ALA A 251 17.51 -7.84 14.69
CA ALA A 251 18.30 -8.70 15.56
C ALA A 251 18.23 -8.27 17.03
N THR A 252 18.34 -6.96 17.30
CA THR A 252 18.25 -6.42 18.65
C THR A 252 16.89 -6.70 19.29
N TRP A 253 15.80 -6.60 18.54
CA TRP A 253 14.47 -6.84 19.09
C TRP A 253 14.24 -8.32 19.40
N PHE A 254 14.55 -9.23 18.46
CA PHE A 254 14.40 -10.67 18.68
C PHE A 254 15.28 -11.18 19.82
N THR A 255 16.53 -10.70 19.90
CA THR A 255 17.44 -11.03 21.01
C THR A 255 16.87 -10.61 22.37
N ARG A 256 16.21 -9.43 22.44
CA ARG A 256 15.50 -9.00 23.68
C ARG A 256 14.31 -9.89 24.01
N GLN A 257 13.69 -10.52 23.03
CA GLN A 257 12.64 -11.54 23.22
C GLN A 257 13.20 -12.95 23.48
N ARG A 258 14.53 -13.09 23.65
CA ARG A 258 15.23 -14.37 23.88
C ARG A 258 15.20 -15.30 22.66
N VAL A 259 15.11 -14.75 21.46
CA VAL A 259 15.36 -15.46 20.19
C VAL A 259 16.69 -14.96 19.66
N GLU A 260 17.68 -15.85 19.54
CA GLU A 260 19.02 -15.48 19.09
C GLU A 260 19.00 -15.03 17.62
N CYS A 261 19.63 -13.90 17.34
CA CYS A 261 19.82 -13.36 16.00
C CYS A 261 21.06 -12.45 16.02
N ASP A 262 22.07 -12.79 15.24
CA ASP A 262 23.28 -11.96 15.10
C ASP A 262 23.09 -10.95 13.95
N ALA A 263 23.27 -9.67 14.26
CA ALA A 263 23.06 -8.60 13.28
C ALA A 263 24.15 -8.56 12.20
N GLU A 264 25.40 -8.90 12.57
CA GLU A 264 26.55 -8.83 11.66
C GLU A 264 26.57 -10.04 10.73
N GLU A 265 26.20 -11.22 11.23
CA GLU A 265 26.00 -12.42 10.40
C GLU A 265 24.90 -12.18 9.37
N LEU A 266 23.72 -11.72 9.81
CA LEU A 266 22.60 -11.39 8.93
C LEU A 266 23.01 -10.33 7.89
N PHE A 267 23.71 -9.28 8.30
CA PHE A 267 24.15 -8.24 7.37
C PHE A 267 25.15 -8.77 6.33
N ALA A 268 26.11 -9.60 6.74
CA ALA A 268 27.07 -10.22 5.83
C ALA A 268 26.38 -11.12 4.79
N ASP A 269 25.39 -11.89 5.23
CA ASP A 269 24.60 -12.77 4.36
C ASP A 269 23.78 -11.97 3.34
N LEU A 270 23.07 -10.92 3.79
CA LEU A 270 22.30 -10.05 2.88
C LEU A 270 23.20 -9.29 1.91
N LEU A 271 24.38 -8.88 2.33
CA LEU A 271 25.33 -8.19 1.47
C LEU A 271 25.79 -9.08 0.30
N GLY A 272 25.93 -10.38 0.54
CA GLY A 272 26.25 -11.37 -0.50
C GLY A 272 25.15 -11.56 -1.55
N GLU A 273 23.93 -11.10 -1.29
CA GLU A 273 22.79 -11.18 -2.22
C GLU A 273 22.58 -9.89 -3.03
N VAL A 274 23.16 -8.77 -2.57
CA VAL A 274 23.08 -7.47 -3.26
C VAL A 274 24.06 -7.40 -4.45
N TYR A 275 25.15 -8.17 -4.44
CA TYR A 275 26.27 -8.14 -5.40
C TYR A 275 26.49 -9.47 -6.12
#